data_AF-A0A136Q8L1-F1
#
_entry.id   AF-A0A136Q8L1-F1
#
_cell.length_a   1.000
_cell.length_b   1.000
_cell.length_c   1.000
_cell.angle_alpha   90.00
_cell.angle_beta   90.00
_cell.angle_gamma   90.00
#
_symmetry.space_group_name_H-M   'P 1'
#
loop_
_entity.id
_entity.type
_entity.pdbx_description
1 polymer ?
#
loop_
_entity_poly.entity_id
_entity_poly.type
_entity_poly.pdbx_seq_one_letter_code
_entity_poly.pdbx_strand_id
1 'polypeptide(L)' 'MMFVLQYKQLHIVQEQMRKNRTHQTHRWKDYAMCEDRKPLDDFIVRQKRPDEWRVEERPFEALEAQEERE' A
#
# COMPACT_ATOMS: atom_id res chain seq x y z
N MET A 1 9.13 -16.42 -0.04
CA MET A 1 8.42 -15.32 -0.73
C MET A 1 7.76 -14.48 0.37
N MET A 2 7.80 -13.16 0.29
CA MET A 2 7.19 -12.29 1.29
C MET A 2 5.91 -11.71 0.70
N PHE A 3 4.83 -11.70 1.45
CA PHE A 3 3.58 -11.03 1.09
C PHE A 3 3.48 -9.72 1.83
N VAL A 4 3.07 -8.66 1.13
CA VAL A 4 2.88 -7.33 1.69
C VAL A 4 1.41 -6.96 1.61
N LEU A 5 0.82 -6.65 2.75
CA LEU A 5 -0.52 -6.07 2.84
C LEU A 5 -0.42 -4.57 2.61
N GLN A 6 -1.17 -4.07 1.65
CA GLN A 6 -1.22 -2.66 1.30
C GLN A 6 -2.61 -2.09 1.50
N TYR A 7 -2.65 -0.84 1.96
CA TYR A 7 -3.88 -0.07 2.14
C TYR A 7 -3.97 1.08 1.15
N LYS A 8 -5.19 1.34 0.65
CA LYS A 8 -5.50 2.43 -0.27
C LYS A 8 -5.55 3.77 0.48
N GLN A 9 -4.49 4.54 0.40
CA GLN A 9 -4.40 5.86 1.02
C GLN A 9 -4.68 6.96 -0.01
N LEU A 10 -5.52 7.93 0.37
CA LEU A 10 -5.73 9.14 -0.43
C LEU A 10 -4.43 9.93 -0.53
N HIS A 11 -4.05 10.28 -1.76
CA HIS A 11 -2.84 11.02 -2.05
C HIS A 11 -3.19 12.28 -2.83
N ILE A 12 -2.88 13.43 -2.24
CA ILE A 12 -3.04 14.73 -2.89
C ILE A 12 -1.70 15.08 -3.51
N VAL A 13 -1.62 15.08 -4.84
CA VAL A 13 -0.42 15.47 -5.57
C VAL A 13 -0.22 16.97 -5.38
N GLN A 14 0.94 17.36 -4.86
CA GLN A 14 1.31 18.78 -4.73
C GLN A 14 1.76 19.30 -6.10
N GLU A 15 0.85 19.89 -6.86
CA GLU A 15 1.20 20.62 -8.08
C GLU A 15 1.59 22.08 -7.76
N GLN A 16 2.58 22.62 -8.47
CA GLN A 16 2.83 24.07 -8.49
C GLN A 16 1.54 24.80 -8.89
N MET A 17 1.18 25.85 -8.15
CA MET A 17 -0.10 26.58 -8.19
C MET A 17 -0.71 26.74 -9.60
N ARG A 18 -1.49 25.76 -10.06
CA ARG A 18 -2.35 25.84 -11.25
C ARG A 18 -3.80 26.01 -10.82
N LYS A 19 -4.58 26.75 -11.63
CA LYS A 19 -5.95 27.21 -11.31
C LYS A 19 -6.93 26.09 -10.97
N ASN A 20 -6.65 24.83 -11.33
CA ASN A 20 -7.52 23.69 -11.04
C ASN A 20 -7.01 22.96 -9.80
N ARG A 21 -7.73 23.17 -8.69
CA ARG A 21 -7.46 22.59 -7.37
C ARG A 21 -7.44 21.06 -7.41
N THR A 22 -6.35 20.49 -6.92
CA THR A 22 -6.25 19.16 -6.30
C THR A 22 -6.78 18.00 -7.14
N HIS A 23 -5.92 17.42 -7.98
CA HIS A 23 -6.17 16.06 -8.47
C HIS A 23 -5.98 15.10 -7.27
N GLN A 24 -7.09 14.54 -6.79
CA GLN A 24 -7.07 13.52 -5.73
C GLN A 24 -6.81 12.16 -6.37
N THR A 25 -5.62 11.62 -6.13
CA THR A 25 -5.28 10.25 -6.54
C THR A 25 -5.24 9.34 -5.32
N HIS A 26 -4.99 8.06 -5.54
CA HIS A 26 -4.80 7.09 -4.48
C HIS A 26 -3.42 6.47 -4.64
N ARG A 27 -2.75 6.22 -3.52
CA ARG A 27 -1.51 5.44 -3.45
C ARG A 27 -1.73 4.22 -2.57
N TRP A 28 -1.00 3.16 -2.83
CA TRP A 28 -0.96 1.99 -1.97
C TRP A 28 0.17 2.16 -0.96
N LYS A 29 -0.15 2.04 0.32
CA LYS A 29 0.81 2.14 1.42
C LYS A 29 1.02 0.76 2.01
N ASP A 30 2.27 0.34 2.15
CA ASP A 30 2.66 -0.90 2.82
C ASP A 30 2.25 -0.80 4.31
N TYR A 31 1.50 -1.79 4.80
CA TYR A 31 0.94 -1.82 6.15
C TYR A 31 1.53 -2.94 7.00
N ALA A 32 1.66 -4.14 6.43
CA ALA A 32 2.24 -5.30 7.10
C ALA A 32 2.92 -6.23 6.09
N MET A 33 3.86 -7.04 6.56
CA MET A 33 4.52 -8.07 5.76
C MET A 33 4.41 -9.41 6.48
N CYS A 34 4.24 -10.49 5.72
CA CYS A 34 4.16 -11.85 6.26
C CYS A 34 4.70 -12.85 5.24
N GLU A 35 5.32 -13.94 5.71
CA GLU A 35 5.75 -15.05 4.86
C GLU A 35 4.54 -15.85 4.31
N ASP A 36 3.42 -15.82 5.04
CA ASP A 36 2.20 -16.53 4.69
C ASP A 36 1.10 -15.59 4.20
N ARG A 37 0.40 -16.00 3.14
CA ARG A 37 -0.71 -15.23 2.55
C ARG A 37 -2.02 -15.32 3.35
N LYS A 38 -2.33 -16.51 3.88
CA LYS A 38 -3.58 -16.79 4.62
C LYS A 38 -3.91 -15.76 5.72
N PRO A 39 -3.00 -15.39 6.63
CA PRO A 39 -3.31 -14.41 7.67
C PRO A 39 -3.66 -13.02 7.11
N LEU A 40 -3.07 -12.64 5.98
CA LEU A 40 -3.36 -11.37 5.32
C LEU A 40 -4.75 -11.40 4.66
N ASP A 41 -5.10 -12.50 3.99
CA ASP A 41 -6.43 -12.68 3.39
C ASP A 41 -7.52 -12.70 4.48
N ASP A 42 -7.31 -13.42 5.58
CA ASP A 42 -8.23 -13.46 6.73
C ASP A 42 -8.43 -12.07 7.36
N PHE A 43 -7.37 -11.26 7.40
CA PHE A 43 -7.45 -9.87 7.86
C PHE A 43 -8.34 -9.04 6.95
N ILE A 44 -8.19 -9.15 5.63
CA ILE A 44 -8.97 -8.38 4.64
C ILE A 44 -10.47 -8.67 4.78
N VAL A 45 -10.86 -9.94 4.92
CA VAL A 45 -12.27 -10.35 5.05
C VAL A 45 -12.92 -9.77 6.31
N ARG A 46 -12.16 -9.55 7.37
CA ARG A 46 -12.66 -8.97 8.63
C ARG A 46 -12.85 -7.45 8.57
N GLN A 47 -12.33 -6.78 7.55
CA GLN A 47 -12.43 -5.32 7.44
C GLN A 47 -13.77 -4.86 6.89
N LYS A 48 -14.20 -3.67 7.30
CA LYS A 48 -15.46 -3.04 6.84
C LYS A 48 -15.45 -2.71 5.34
N ARG A 49 -14.28 -2.46 4.76
CA ARG A 49 -14.06 -2.05 3.37
C ARG A 49 -12.95 -2.90 2.75
N PRO A 50 -13.24 -4.15 2.37
CA PRO A 50 -12.21 -5.07 1.86
C PRO A 50 -11.60 -4.60 0.53
N ASP A 51 -12.31 -3.77 -0.23
CA ASP A 51 -11.87 -3.14 -1.49
C ASP A 51 -10.72 -2.13 -1.32
N GLU A 52 -10.47 -1.65 -0.11
CA GLU A 52 -9.36 -0.75 0.21
C GLU A 52 -8.05 -1.49 0.52
N TRP A 53 -8.05 -2.82 0.51
CA TRP A 53 -6.90 -3.64 0.86
C TRP A 53 -6.47 -4.52 -0.31
N ARG A 54 -5.17 -4.75 -0.43
CA ARG A 54 -4.62 -5.72 -1.38
C ARG A 54 -3.38 -6.39 -0.83
N VAL A 55 -3.12 -7.62 -1.29
CA VAL A 55 -1.88 -8.35 -1.00
C VAL A 55 -1.02 -8.35 -2.26
N GLU A 56 0.23 -7.93 -2.14
CA GLU A 56 1.24 -8.05 -3.20
C GLU A 56 2.34 -9.04 -2.79
N GLU A 57 2.84 -9.78 -3.77
CA GLU A 57 4.00 -10.65 -3.60
C GLU A 57 5.26 -9.82 -3.81
N ARG A 58 6.15 -9.79 -2.81
CA ARG A 58 7.47 -9.17 -2.91
C ARG A 58 8.58 -10.21 -2.75
N PRO A 59 9.59 -10.19 -3.63
CA PRO A 59 10.82 -10.96 -3.42
C PRO A 59 11.59 -10.36 -2.23
N PHE A 60 12.22 -11.23 -1.44
CA PHE A 60 12.95 -10.88 -0.22
C PHE A 60 14.07 -9.84 -0.44
N GLU A 61 14.64 -9.79 -1.64
CA GLU A 61 15.72 -8.87 -2.04
C GLU A 61 15.28 -7.39 -2.17
N ALA A 62 13.98 -7.08 -2.09
CA ALA A 62 13.47 -5.72 -2.25
C ALA A 62 13.47 -4.87 -0.97
N LEU A 63 13.88 -5.42 0.18
CA LEU A 63 13.90 -4.70 1.47
C LEU A 63 15.00 -3.63 1.53
N GLU A 64 16.16 -3.86 0.91
CA GLU A 64 17.27 -2.89 0.95
C GLU A 64 16.94 -1.58 0.21
N ALA A 65 16.05 -1.62 -0.78
CA ALA A 65 15.72 -0.44 -1.60
C ALA A 65 14.75 0.55 -0.94
N GLN A 66 14.10 0.19 0.18
CA GLN A 66 13.16 1.07 0.88
C GLN A 66 13.76 1.74 2.12
N GLU A 67 14.75 1.13 2.79
CA GLU A 67 15.45 1.76 3.93
C GLU A 67 16.39 2.90 3.52
N GLU A 68 16.86 2.95 2.27
CA GLU A 68 17.70 4.05 1.76
C GLU A 68 16.91 5.33 1.40
N ARG A 69 15.58 5.37 1.59
CA ARG A 69 14.72 6.52 1.25
C ARG A 69 14.06 7.18 2.46
N GLU A 70 14.75 7.22 3.60
CA GLU A 70 14.44 8.13 4.72
C GLU A 70 15.51 9.21 4.87
#